data_AF-A0A7C4M8E7-F1
#
_entry.id   AF-A0A7C4M8E7-F1
#
_cell.length_a   1.000
_cell.length_b   1.000
_cell.length_c   1.000
_cell.angle_alpha   90.00
_cell.angle_beta   90.00
_cell.angle_gamma   90.00
#
_symmetry.space_group_name_H-M   'P 1'
#
loop_
_entity.id
_entity.type
_entity.pdbx_description
1 polymer ?
#
loop_
_entity_poly.entity_id
_entity_poly.type
_entity_poly.pdbx_seq_one_letter_code
_entity_poly.pdbx_strand_id
1 'polypeptide(L)' 'MASKKILIEFENVGSVEGEISDQVNPKTYEAFIKHIPFESEANTWGKEIYFDTP' A
#
# COMPACT_ATOMS: atom_id res chain seq x y z
N MET A 1 10.31 7.86 14.60
CA MET A 1 10.16 6.98 13.44
C MET A 1 9.00 6.06 13.73
N ALA A 2 7.95 6.17 12.94
CA ALA A 2 6.81 5.28 12.97
C ALA A 2 6.90 4.32 11.78
N SER A 3 6.63 3.05 12.02
CA SER A 3 6.39 2.07 10.96
C SER A 3 5.15 1.23 11.27
N LYS A 4 4.51 0.74 10.23
CA LYS A 4 3.31 -0.09 10.31
C LYS A 4 3.40 -1.22 9.29
N LYS A 5 2.96 -2.40 9.71
CA LYS A 5 2.66 -3.49 8.79
C LYS A 5 1.35 -3.21 8.07
N ILE A 6 1.33 -3.51 6.78
CA ILE A 6 0.13 -3.47 5.93
C ILE A 6 -0.07 -4.84 5.28
N LEU A 7 -1.31 -5.18 5.03
CA LEU A 7 -1.69 -6.36 4.27
C LEU A 7 -2.27 -5.88 2.94
N ILE A 8 -1.76 -6.41 1.84
CA ILE A 8 -2.28 -6.16 0.50
C ILE A 8 -2.95 -7.45 0.05
N GLU A 9 -4.24 -7.41 -0.18
CA GLU A 9 -5.05 -8.58 -0.55
C GLU A 9 -5.55 -8.42 -1.99
N PHE A 10 -5.40 -9.48 -2.77
CA PHE A 10 -5.88 -9.56 -4.14
C PHE A 10 -6.95 -10.65 -4.22
N GLU A 11 -8.10 -10.30 -4.80
CA GLU A 11 -9.15 -11.28 -5.05
C GLU A 11 -8.63 -12.47 -5.87
N ASN A 12 -8.85 -13.68 -5.38
CA ASN A 12 -8.51 -14.95 -6.04
C ASN A 12 -7.01 -15.19 -6.33
N VAL A 13 -6.11 -14.31 -5.89
CA VAL A 13 -4.65 -14.48 -6.05
C VAL A 13 -3.98 -14.78 -4.71
N GLY A 14 -4.41 -14.10 -3.64
CA GLY A 14 -3.86 -14.23 -2.28
C GLY A 14 -3.48 -12.88 -1.69
N SER A 15 -2.62 -12.89 -0.67
CA SER A 15 -2.22 -11.68 0.03
C SER A 15 -0.71 -11.62 0.28
N VAL A 16 -0.20 -10.41 0.50
CA VAL A 16 1.20 -10.15 0.83
C VAL A 16 1.29 -9.14 1.97
N GLU A 17 2.18 -9.40 2.93
CA GLU A 17 2.52 -8.44 3.98
C GLU A 17 3.61 -7.48 3.51
N GLY A 18 3.43 -6.19 3.80
CA GLY A 18 4.41 -5.13 3.57
C GLY A 18 4.65 -4.29 4.82
N GLU A 19 5.71 -3.48 4.80
CA GLU A 19 5.99 -2.48 5.83
C GLU A 19 6.10 -1.10 5.19
N ILE A 20 5.45 -0.11 5.81
CA ILE A 20 5.57 1.30 5.43
C ILE A 20 6.11 2.10 6.63
N SER A 21 7.04 3.02 6.37
CA SER A 21 7.67 3.85 7.40
C SER A 21 7.71 5.33 7.02
N ASP A 22 7.78 6.18 8.05
CA ASP A 22 7.92 7.64 7.90
C ASP A 22 9.38 8.09 7.68
N GLN A 23 10.33 7.16 7.57
CA GLN A 23 11.76 7.44 7.60
C GLN A 23 12.25 8.33 6.45
N VAL A 24 11.72 8.09 5.24
CA VAL A 24 12.14 8.81 4.03
C VAL A 24 11.11 9.86 3.63
N ASN A 25 9.82 9.54 3.72
CA ASN A 25 8.72 10.37 3.23
C ASN A 25 7.57 10.46 4.26
N PRO A 26 7.72 11.25 5.34
CA PRO A 26 6.73 11.31 6.42
C PRO A 26 5.36 11.81 5.97
N LYS A 27 5.30 12.79 5.05
CA LYS A 27 4.03 13.32 4.53
C LYS A 27 3.24 12.29 3.73
N THR A 28 3.94 11.48 2.92
CA THR A 28 3.33 10.40 2.15
C THR A 28 2.85 9.28 3.08
N TYR A 29 3.65 8.92 4.08
CA TYR A 29 3.26 7.97 5.11
C TYR A 29 1.96 8.40 5.81
N GLU A 30 1.89 9.64 6.29
CA GLU A 30 0.69 10.16 6.97
C GLU A 30 -0.54 10.16 6.05
N ALA A 31 -0.39 10.63 4.81
CA ALA A 31 -1.48 10.66 3.83
C ALA A 31 -1.99 9.26 3.50
N PHE A 32 -1.09 8.29 3.30
CA PHE A 32 -1.46 6.91 2.99
C PHE A 32 -2.14 6.22 4.17
N ILE A 33 -1.53 6.28 5.37
CA ILE A 33 -2.06 5.65 6.58
C ILE A 33 -3.46 6.18 6.95
N LYS A 34 -3.75 7.46 6.66
CA LYS A 34 -5.08 8.05 6.91
C LYS A 34 -6.20 7.42 6.07
N HIS A 35 -5.88 6.87 4.89
CA HIS A 35 -6.87 6.30 3.98
C HIS A 35 -6.99 4.77 4.09
N ILE A 36 -6.07 4.09 4.79
CA ILE A 36 -6.21 2.65 5.05
C ILE A 36 -7.34 2.40 6.07
N PRO A 37 -8.22 1.40 5.85
CA PRO A 37 -8.27 0.49 4.70
C PRO A 37 -9.02 1.07 3.49
N PHE A 38 -8.56 0.76 2.27
CA PHE A 38 -9.24 1.08 1.02
C PHE A 38 -9.06 -0.03 -0.02
N GLU A 39 -9.92 -0.04 -1.03
CA GLU A 39 -9.87 -0.95 -2.18
C GLU A 39 -9.62 -0.15 -3.46
N SER A 40 -8.93 -0.76 -4.43
CA SER A 40 -8.59 -0.16 -5.73
C SER A 40 -8.37 -1.25 -6.77
N GLU A 41 -8.38 -0.88 -8.05
CA GLU A 41 -8.11 -1.80 -9.15
C GLU A 41 -6.60 -1.97 -9.37
N ALA A 42 -6.14 -3.22 -9.34
CA ALA A 42 -4.74 -3.56 -9.57
C ALA A 42 -4.41 -3.51 -11.07
N ASN A 43 -3.60 -2.54 -11.46
CA ASN A 43 -3.02 -2.43 -12.79
C ASN A 43 -1.64 -3.10 -12.84
N THR A 44 -1.22 -3.54 -14.04
CA THR A 44 0.08 -4.18 -14.22
C THR A 44 0.93 -3.47 -15.27
N TRP A 45 2.22 -3.35 -14.98
CA TRP A 45 3.23 -2.86 -15.94
C TRP A 45 4.47 -3.73 -15.86
N GLY A 46 4.61 -4.65 -16.82
CA GLY A 46 5.76 -5.55 -16.88
C GLY A 46 5.81 -6.48 -15.67
N LYS A 47 6.67 -6.16 -14.70
CA LYS A 47 6.80 -6.91 -13.43
C LYS A 47 6.26 -6.14 -12.22
N GLU A 48 5.65 -4.98 -12.44
CA GLU A 48 5.13 -4.10 -11.41
C GLU A 48 3.60 -4.21 -11.33
N ILE A 49 3.08 -4.17 -10.10
CA ILE A 49 1.66 -4.01 -9.80
C ILE A 49 1.50 -2.65 -9.14
N TYR A 50 0.60 -1.83 -9.66
CA TYR A 50 0.30 -0.52 -9.13
C TYR A 50 -1.22 -0.30 -9.10
N PHE A 51 -1.67 0.70 -8.35
CA PHE A 51 -3.08 1.01 -8.17
C PHE A 51 -3.23 2.51 -7.92
N ASP A 52 -4.42 3.04 -8.16
CA ASP A 52 -4.73 4.42 -7.82
C ASP A 52 -5.01 4.54 -6.32
N THR A 53 -4.39 5.53 -5.68
CA THR A 53 -4.62 5.85 -4.26
C THR A 53 -5.80 6.79 -4.09
N PRO A 54 -6.58 6.66 -2.99
CA PRO A 54 -7.64 7.62 -2.64
C PRO A 54 -7.15 9.06 -2.47
#